data_AF-A0A6N9BTJ3-F1
#
_entry.id   AF-A0A6N9BTJ3-F1
#
_cell.length_a   1.000
_cell.length_b   1.000
_cell.length_c   1.000
_cell.angle_alpha   90.00
_cell.angle_beta   90.00
_cell.angle_gamma   90.00
#
_symmetry.space_group_name_H-M   'P 1'
#
loop_
_entity.id
_entity.type
_entity.pdbx_description
1 polymer ?
#
loop_
_entity_poly.entity_id
_entity_poly.type
_entity_poly.pdbx_seq_one_letter_code
_entity_poly.pdbx_strand_id
1 'polypeptide(L)'
;MSSRTHLIVGGFPPGASAGHDMDYARLSLLGLLAEKEDMTTTVANDFTDLDRWLDGAGLLLTYVAGPVPSGAQLDALNAWLEGGGRWFGLHGTSGGRAARIEGTRQRRMVREGHHETLGCFFLNHPPVSRFEVQVTNGHPLTQGLPATFETVDELYLVE
;
A
#
# COMPACT_ATOMS: atom_id res chain seq x y z
N MET A 1 -23.67 11.50 -3.87
CA MET A 1 -23.13 10.44 -4.73
C MET A 1 -22.42 9.47 -3.80
N SER A 2 -22.74 8.17 -3.85
CA SER A 2 -22.01 7.17 -3.05
C SER A 2 -20.56 7.13 -3.52
N SER A 3 -19.62 7.12 -2.57
CA SER A 3 -18.19 6.97 -2.86
C SER A 3 -17.86 5.48 -2.96
N ARG A 4 -17.04 5.07 -3.93
CA ARG A 4 -16.60 3.67 -4.04
C ARG A 4 -15.10 3.58 -3.81
N THR A 5 -14.71 2.64 -2.95
CA THR A 5 -13.33 2.24 -2.70
C THR A 5 -13.07 0.88 -3.32
N HIS A 6 -11.93 0.75 -4.00
CA HIS A 6 -11.37 -0.55 -4.34
C HIS A 6 -10.26 -0.89 -3.35
N LEU A 7 -10.41 -1.99 -2.62
CA LEU A 7 -9.45 -2.47 -1.65
C LEU A 7 -8.70 -3.66 -2.23
N ILE A 8 -7.38 -3.54 -2.37
CA ILE A 8 -6.51 -4.68 -2.68
C ILE A 8 -5.80 -5.08 -1.39
N VAL A 9 -6.14 -6.26 -0.86
CA VAL A 9 -5.57 -6.74 0.40
C VAL A 9 -5.36 -8.24 0.39
N GLY A 10 -4.20 -8.67 0.86
CA GLY A 10 -3.83 -10.08 0.96
C GLY A 10 -3.08 -10.64 -0.25
N GLY A 11 -2.56 -9.77 -1.11
CA GLY A 11 -1.62 -10.15 -2.16
C GLY A 11 -0.27 -10.53 -1.58
N PHE A 12 0.17 -11.75 -1.88
CA PHE A 12 1.54 -12.25 -1.71
C PHE A 12 1.82 -13.24 -2.85
N PRO A 13 3.10 -13.48 -3.21
CA PRO A 13 3.42 -14.44 -4.26
C PRO A 13 2.78 -15.82 -4.00
N PRO A 14 2.13 -16.45 -5.00
CA PRO A 14 1.51 -17.76 -4.83
C PRO A 14 2.50 -18.79 -4.25
N GLY A 15 2.09 -19.47 -3.17
CA GLY A 15 2.90 -20.49 -2.49
C GLY A 15 3.94 -19.95 -1.50
N ALA A 16 3.99 -18.64 -1.26
CA ALA A 16 4.80 -18.05 -0.18
C ALA A 16 3.95 -17.76 1.07
N SER A 17 4.59 -17.65 2.23
CA SER A 17 4.01 -16.92 3.35
C SER A 17 4.24 -15.43 3.11
N ALA A 18 3.20 -14.61 3.32
CA ALA A 18 3.27 -13.17 3.06
C ALA A 18 4.31 -12.43 3.91
N GLY A 19 4.81 -13.05 5.00
CA GLY A 19 5.58 -12.36 6.05
C GLY A 19 4.74 -11.37 6.86
N HIS A 20 3.44 -11.26 6.57
CA HIS A 20 2.50 -10.33 7.18
C HIS A 20 1.19 -11.05 7.52
N ASP A 21 0.48 -10.57 8.55
CA ASP A 21 -0.87 -11.03 8.87
C ASP A 21 -1.90 -10.34 7.97
N MET A 22 -2.03 -10.90 6.77
CA MET A 22 -2.95 -10.40 5.74
C MET A 22 -4.42 -10.55 6.15
N ASP A 23 -4.75 -11.52 7.00
CA ASP A 23 -6.13 -11.76 7.43
C ASP A 23 -6.57 -10.71 8.45
N TYR A 24 -5.71 -10.39 9.42
CA TYR A 24 -5.93 -9.28 10.33
C TYR A 24 -6.09 -7.97 9.56
N ALA A 25 -5.15 -7.64 8.67
CA ALA A 25 -5.20 -6.41 7.89
C ALA A 25 -6.48 -6.31 7.05
N ARG A 26 -6.89 -7.39 6.38
CA ARG A 26 -8.13 -7.45 5.60
C ARG A 26 -9.35 -7.15 6.47
N LEU A 27 -9.47 -7.82 7.62
CA LEU A 27 -10.61 -7.64 8.51
C LEU A 27 -10.68 -6.22 9.07
N SER A 28 -9.55 -5.70 9.56
CA SER A 28 -9.46 -4.36 10.14
C SER A 28 -9.79 -3.26 9.12
N LEU A 29 -9.23 -3.34 7.91
CA LEU A 29 -9.50 -2.35 6.86
C LEU A 29 -10.96 -2.38 6.42
N LEU A 30 -11.55 -3.57 6.24
CA LEU A 30 -12.98 -3.68 5.91
C LEU A 30 -13.88 -3.13 7.01
N GLY A 31 -13.54 -3.36 8.28
CA GLY A 31 -14.25 -2.76 9.42
C GLY A 31 -14.24 -1.23 9.36
N LEU A 32 -13.05 -0.63 9.19
CA LEU A 32 -12.90 0.83 9.11
C LEU A 32 -13.64 1.44 7.90
N LEU A 33 -13.61 0.75 6.75
CA LEU A 33 -14.33 1.20 5.56
C LEU A 33 -15.85 1.11 5.75
N ALA A 34 -16.35 0.09 6.46
CA ALA A 34 -17.77 -0.10 6.73
C ALA A 34 -18.37 0.95 7.69
N GLU A 35 -17.54 1.65 8.47
CA GLU A 35 -17.98 2.77 9.31
C GLU A 35 -18.42 4.00 8.50
N LYS A 36 -18.19 4.04 7.18
CA LYS A 36 -18.60 5.14 6.30
C LYS A 36 -19.90 4.79 5.57
N GLU A 37 -21.00 5.37 6.04
CA GLU A 37 -22.37 5.07 5.57
C GLU A 37 -22.56 5.21 4.04
N ASP A 38 -21.88 6.18 3.41
CA ASP A 38 -22.00 6.44 1.96
C ASP A 38 -20.95 5.74 1.10
N MET A 39 -20.14 4.85 1.68
CA MET A 39 -19.03 4.19 0.99
C MET A 39 -19.31 2.72 0.70
N THR A 40 -19.13 2.33 -0.57
CA THR A 40 -19.12 0.92 -0.97
C THR A 40 -17.68 0.45 -1.19
N THR A 41 -17.41 -0.81 -0.85
CA THR A 41 -16.07 -1.39 -0.97
C THR A 41 -16.10 -2.63 -1.86
N THR A 42 -15.24 -2.66 -2.87
CA THR A 42 -14.90 -3.87 -3.63
C THR A 42 -13.55 -4.40 -3.16
N VAL A 43 -13.31 -5.70 -3.26
CA VAL A 43 -12.11 -6.34 -2.71
C VAL A 43 -11.44 -7.22 -3.76
N ALA A 44 -10.11 -7.15 -3.85
CA ALA A 44 -9.27 -8.05 -4.63
C ALA A 44 -8.02 -8.47 -3.83
N ASN A 45 -7.37 -9.56 -4.27
CA ASN A 45 -6.10 -10.01 -3.67
C ASN A 45 -4.89 -9.31 -4.30
N ASP A 46 -4.96 -8.95 -5.58
CA ASP A 46 -3.86 -8.34 -6.33
C ASP A 46 -4.41 -7.33 -7.37
N PHE A 47 -3.54 -6.87 -8.26
CA PHE A 47 -3.87 -5.87 -9.28
C PHE A 47 -4.58 -6.43 -10.53
N THR A 48 -5.01 -7.70 -10.52
CA THR A 48 -5.78 -8.28 -11.64
C THR A 48 -7.07 -7.50 -11.88
N ASP A 49 -7.39 -7.25 -13.16
CA ASP A 49 -8.56 -6.46 -13.61
C ASP A 49 -8.65 -5.04 -12.99
N LEU A 50 -7.50 -4.44 -12.67
CA LEU A 50 -7.46 -3.13 -11.99
C LEU A 50 -8.26 -2.05 -12.72
N ASP A 51 -8.12 -1.96 -14.05
CA ASP A 51 -8.83 -1.00 -14.89
C ASP A 51 -10.36 -1.08 -14.70
N ARG A 52 -10.91 -2.31 -14.71
CA ARG A 52 -12.32 -2.57 -14.49
C ARG A 52 -12.79 -2.12 -13.11
N TRP A 53 -11.98 -2.36 -12.08
CA TRP A 53 -12.37 -2.04 -10.70
C TRP A 53 -12.12 -0.58 -10.32
N LEU A 54 -11.25 0.12 -11.03
CA LEU A 54 -11.04 1.56 -10.88
C LEU A 54 -12.17 2.39 -11.53
N ASP A 55 -12.88 1.86 -12.53
CA ASP A 55 -13.98 2.57 -13.21
C ASP A 55 -15.15 2.94 -12.28
N GLY A 56 -15.20 4.20 -11.84
CA GLY A 56 -16.18 4.70 -10.87
C GLY A 56 -15.75 4.55 -9.40
N ALA A 57 -14.53 4.07 -9.13
CA ALA A 57 -13.90 4.15 -7.81
C ALA A 57 -13.21 5.51 -7.63
N GLY A 58 -13.40 6.13 -6.47
CA GLY A 58 -12.72 7.37 -6.08
C GLY A 58 -11.44 7.14 -5.26
N LEU A 59 -11.29 5.93 -4.70
CA LEU A 59 -10.17 5.55 -3.84
C LEU A 59 -9.71 4.13 -4.18
N LEU A 60 -8.40 3.97 -4.30
CA LEU A 60 -7.70 2.69 -4.29
C LEU A 60 -6.94 2.59 -2.97
N LEU A 61 -7.25 1.58 -2.17
CA LEU A 61 -6.55 1.29 -0.91
C LEU A 61 -5.81 -0.03 -1.06
N THR A 62 -4.50 -0.07 -0.76
CA THR A 62 -3.70 -1.28 -0.94
C THR A 62 -2.94 -1.67 0.33
N TYR A 63 -2.99 -2.95 0.68
CA TYR A 63 -2.11 -3.60 1.67
C TYR A 63 -1.70 -4.97 1.09
N VAL A 64 -0.56 -4.99 0.41
CA VAL A 64 -0.04 -6.16 -0.33
C VAL A 64 1.46 -6.28 -0.13
N ALA A 65 2.02 -7.48 -0.30
CA ALA A 65 3.45 -7.76 -0.21
C ALA A 65 4.02 -8.28 -1.56
N GLY A 66 3.52 -7.70 -2.65
CA GLY A 66 3.59 -8.26 -4.01
C GLY A 66 2.44 -9.27 -4.26
N PRO A 67 1.95 -9.52 -5.48
CA PRO A 67 2.39 -9.00 -6.78
C PRO A 67 2.23 -7.47 -6.90
N VAL A 68 3.02 -6.88 -7.80
CA VAL A 68 2.96 -5.44 -8.15
C VAL A 68 2.20 -5.26 -9.47
N PRO A 69 1.74 -4.05 -9.81
CA PRO A 69 1.09 -3.80 -11.10
C PRO A 69 2.01 -4.16 -12.26
N SER A 70 1.50 -4.91 -13.24
CA SER A 70 2.14 -5.06 -14.56
C SER A 70 2.16 -3.72 -15.30
N GLY A 71 2.91 -3.63 -16.41
CA GLY A 71 2.97 -2.41 -17.23
C GLY A 71 1.59 -1.86 -17.64
N ALA A 72 0.72 -2.72 -18.17
CA ALA A 72 -0.63 -2.31 -18.57
C ALA A 72 -1.50 -1.89 -17.37
N GLN A 73 -1.36 -2.55 -16.22
CA GLN A 73 -2.08 -2.17 -14.99
C GLN A 73 -1.56 -0.84 -14.45
N LEU A 74 -0.25 -0.59 -14.53
CA LEU A 74 0.38 0.66 -14.13
C LEU A 74 -0.07 1.81 -15.03
N ASP A 75 -0.14 1.60 -16.34
CA ASP A 75 -0.65 2.60 -17.29
C ASP A 75 -2.11 2.98 -16.96
N ALA A 76 -2.96 1.99 -16.69
CA ALA A 76 -4.34 2.22 -16.27
C ALA A 76 -4.44 2.95 -14.92
N LEU A 77 -3.60 2.58 -13.95
CA LEU A 77 -3.51 3.24 -12.66
C LEU A 77 -3.12 4.71 -12.80
N ASN A 78 -2.09 5.00 -13.61
CA ASN A 78 -1.64 6.37 -13.86
C ASN A 78 -2.72 7.20 -14.55
N ALA A 79 -3.38 6.68 -15.58
CA ALA A 79 -4.49 7.37 -16.25
C ALA A 79 -5.65 7.68 -15.28
N TRP A 80 -5.97 6.75 -14.36
CA TRP A 80 -6.99 6.98 -13.34
C TRP A 80 -6.57 8.03 -12.30
N LEU A 81 -5.30 8.04 -11.88
CA LEU A 81 -4.76 9.07 -10.99
C LEU A 81 -4.79 10.46 -11.64
N GLU A 82 -4.39 10.56 -12.91
CA GLU A 82 -4.49 11.79 -13.72
C GLU A 82 -5.95 12.27 -13.83
N GLY A 83 -6.90 11.35 -13.89
CA GLY A 83 -8.34 11.61 -13.85
C GLY A 83 -8.90 12.05 -12.49
N GLY A 84 -8.06 12.18 -11.45
CA GLY A 84 -8.46 12.60 -10.11
C GLY A 84 -8.71 11.47 -9.12
N GLY A 85 -8.38 10.23 -9.50
CA GLY A 85 -8.31 9.09 -8.60
C GLY A 85 -7.30 9.31 -7.47
N ARG A 86 -7.46 8.58 -6.37
CA ARG A 86 -6.60 8.68 -5.18
C ARG A 86 -6.10 7.32 -4.74
N TRP A 87 -4.79 7.12 -4.73
CA TRP A 87 -4.20 5.90 -4.22
C TRP A 87 -3.67 6.09 -2.80
N PHE A 88 -4.12 5.26 -1.87
CA PHE A 88 -3.58 5.16 -0.52
C PHE A 88 -2.90 3.79 -0.35
N GLY A 89 -1.57 3.80 -0.39
CA GLY A 89 -0.73 2.62 -0.21
C GLY A 89 -0.30 2.44 1.25
N LEU A 90 -0.48 1.23 1.79
CA LEU A 90 -0.03 0.87 3.13
C LEU A 90 1.11 -0.16 3.07
N HIS A 91 2.09 0.03 3.95
CA HIS A 91 3.15 -0.92 4.30
C HIS A 91 3.80 -1.57 3.08
N GLY A 92 3.61 -2.88 2.86
CA GLY A 92 4.23 -3.65 1.78
C GLY A 92 3.91 -3.15 0.36
N THR A 93 2.94 -2.23 0.19
CA THR A 93 2.64 -1.59 -1.10
C THR A 93 3.88 -0.92 -1.72
N SER A 94 4.73 -0.30 -0.89
CA SER A 94 6.00 0.30 -1.35
C SER A 94 7.12 -0.73 -1.58
N GLY A 95 6.85 -1.99 -1.25
CA GLY A 95 7.70 -3.13 -1.53
C GLY A 95 7.69 -3.51 -3.01
N GLY A 96 8.20 -4.70 -3.30
CA GLY A 96 8.34 -5.18 -4.67
C GLY A 96 9.23 -6.41 -4.71
N ARG A 97 9.99 -6.56 -5.78
CA ARG A 97 10.87 -7.71 -5.97
C ARG A 97 12.27 -7.47 -5.41
N ALA A 98 12.82 -8.47 -4.74
CA ALA A 98 14.23 -8.50 -4.36
C ALA A 98 15.05 -9.38 -5.32
N ALA A 99 16.10 -8.82 -5.93
CA ALA A 99 17.03 -9.54 -6.80
C ALA A 99 18.31 -9.92 -6.05
N ARG A 100 18.92 -11.06 -6.39
CA ARG A 100 20.21 -11.47 -5.84
C ARG A 100 21.31 -10.54 -6.34
N ILE A 101 22.21 -10.14 -5.44
CA ILE A 101 23.41 -9.40 -5.80
C ILE A 101 24.47 -10.43 -6.24
N GLU A 102 24.95 -10.30 -7.48
CA GLU A 102 25.95 -11.21 -8.07
C GLU A 102 27.21 -11.32 -7.18
N GLY A 103 27.75 -12.53 -7.05
CA GLY A 103 28.90 -12.80 -6.18
C GLY A 103 28.62 -12.81 -4.68
N THR A 104 27.37 -12.58 -4.23
CA THR A 104 27.02 -12.57 -2.80
C THR A 104 25.84 -13.50 -2.47
N ARG A 105 25.57 -13.65 -1.17
CA ARG A 105 24.32 -14.25 -0.64
C ARG A 105 23.23 -13.21 -0.38
N GLN A 106 23.50 -11.93 -0.61
CA GLN A 106 22.59 -10.83 -0.31
C GLN A 106 21.60 -10.62 -1.45
N ARG A 107 20.46 -9.98 -1.12
CA ARG A 107 19.45 -9.54 -2.07
C ARG A 107 19.26 -8.02 -1.91
N ARG A 108 18.88 -7.35 -2.98
CA ARG A 108 18.53 -5.93 -3.01
C ARG A 108 17.15 -5.75 -3.62
N MET A 109 16.36 -4.84 -3.06
CA MET A 109 15.10 -4.41 -3.68
C MET A 109 15.36 -3.80 -5.05
N VAL A 110 14.49 -4.12 -6.00
CA VAL A 110 14.54 -3.56 -7.36
C VAL A 110 13.41 -2.55 -7.49
N ARG A 111 13.77 -1.33 -7.91
CA ARG A 111 12.80 -0.28 -8.20
C ARG A 111 12.02 -0.66 -9.47
N GLU A 112 10.71 -0.52 -9.41
CA GLU A 112 9.75 -0.77 -10.49
C GLU A 112 8.87 0.48 -10.69
N GLY A 113 8.11 0.53 -11.79
CA GLY A 113 7.40 1.75 -12.19
C GLY A 113 6.38 2.24 -11.15
N HIS A 114 5.72 1.35 -10.41
CA HIS A 114 4.73 1.74 -9.41
C HIS A 114 5.35 2.51 -8.23
N HIS A 115 6.65 2.36 -7.97
CA HIS A 115 7.34 3.12 -6.92
C HIS A 115 7.43 4.61 -7.27
N GLU A 116 7.58 4.93 -8.56
CA GLU A 116 7.56 6.31 -9.04
C GLU A 116 6.15 6.90 -8.89
N THR A 117 5.12 6.17 -9.31
CA THR A 117 3.72 6.57 -9.13
C THR A 117 3.34 6.75 -7.66
N LEU A 118 3.79 5.85 -6.78
CA LEU A 118 3.51 5.92 -5.35
C LEU A 118 4.29 7.05 -4.65
N GLY A 119 5.44 7.44 -5.20
CA GLY A 119 6.40 8.32 -4.54
C GLY A 119 7.08 7.70 -3.32
N CYS A 120 7.18 6.36 -3.30
CA CYS A 120 7.78 5.61 -2.18
C CYS A 120 8.33 4.26 -2.65
N PHE A 121 9.56 3.95 -2.25
CA PHE A 121 10.26 2.71 -2.53
C PHE A 121 10.92 2.14 -1.26
N PHE A 122 10.49 0.96 -0.83
CA PHE A 122 11.10 0.27 0.30
C PHE A 122 12.51 -0.25 0.00
N LEU A 123 13.45 0.03 0.91
CA LEU A 123 14.82 -0.47 0.84
C LEU A 123 15.09 -1.60 1.84
N ASN A 124 14.78 -1.35 3.11
CA ASN A 124 15.02 -2.28 4.23
C ASN A 124 14.31 -1.79 5.51
N HIS A 125 14.30 -2.58 6.58
CA HIS A 125 13.86 -2.16 7.91
C HIS A 125 14.71 -2.81 9.02
N PRO A 126 14.85 -2.18 10.20
CA PRO A 126 15.28 -2.90 11.40
C PRO A 126 14.16 -3.83 11.90
N PRO A 127 14.44 -4.75 12.83
CA PRO A 127 13.40 -5.53 13.49
C PRO A 127 12.31 -4.65 14.12
N VAL A 128 11.13 -5.23 14.34
CA VAL A 128 10.02 -4.57 15.06
C VAL A 128 10.54 -3.97 16.37
N SER A 129 10.31 -2.68 16.55
CA SER A 129 10.79 -1.96 17.72
C SER A 129 9.86 -0.81 18.08
N ARG A 130 9.97 -0.34 19.33
CA ARG A 130 9.28 0.89 19.76
C ARG A 130 10.07 2.09 19.28
N PHE A 131 9.38 3.08 18.72
CA PHE A 131 9.97 4.37 18.35
C PHE A 131 8.97 5.51 18.50
N GLU A 132 9.49 6.73 18.63
CA GLU A 132 8.70 7.95 18.66
C GLU A 132 8.50 8.48 17.23
N VAL A 133 7.26 8.85 16.90
CA VAL A 133 6.90 9.57 15.67
C VAL A 133 6.73 11.05 15.99
N GLN A 134 7.42 11.90 15.23
CA GLN A 134 7.24 13.34 15.27
C GLN A 134 6.24 13.77 14.20
N VAL A 135 5.15 14.41 14.61
CA VAL A 135 4.07 14.80 13.71
C VAL A 135 4.39 16.12 13.02
N THR A 136 4.35 16.12 11.68
CA THR A 136 4.44 17.35 10.90
C THR A 136 3.08 18.04 10.84
N ASN A 137 3.02 19.29 11.31
CA ASN A 137 1.80 20.09 11.34
C ASN A 137 1.52 20.77 9.99
N GLY A 138 0.26 21.17 9.79
CA GLY A 138 -0.17 21.95 8.61
C GLY A 138 -0.92 21.15 7.55
N HIS A 139 -1.10 19.83 7.74
CA HIS A 139 -1.88 18.97 6.85
C HIS A 139 -3.19 18.51 7.52
N PRO A 140 -4.33 18.43 6.81
CA PRO A 140 -5.59 17.93 7.39
C PRO A 140 -5.49 16.54 8.02
N LEU A 141 -4.63 15.65 7.47
CA LEU A 141 -4.42 14.31 8.04
C LEU A 141 -3.77 14.31 9.43
N THR A 142 -3.03 15.36 9.78
CA THR A 142 -2.35 15.45 11.09
C THR A 142 -3.09 16.34 12.07
N GLN A 143 -4.27 16.85 11.70
CA GLN A 143 -5.06 17.70 12.57
C GLN A 143 -5.60 16.92 13.78
N GLY A 144 -5.37 17.47 14.98
CA GLY A 144 -5.82 16.87 16.24
C GLY A 144 -4.90 15.78 16.78
N LEU A 145 -3.83 15.40 16.06
CA LEU A 145 -2.80 14.51 16.59
C LEU A 145 -1.88 15.28 17.57
N PRO A 146 -1.32 14.58 18.58
CA PRO A 146 -0.28 15.17 19.42
C PRO A 146 0.99 15.48 18.60
N ALA A 147 1.85 16.37 19.09
CA ALA A 147 3.11 16.71 18.43
C ALA A 147 4.05 15.49 18.29
N THR A 148 4.00 14.57 19.25
CA THR A 148 4.67 13.27 19.17
C THR A 148 3.79 12.16 19.73
N PHE A 149 4.03 10.92 19.29
CA PHE A 149 3.46 9.71 19.89
C PHE A 149 4.42 8.52 19.71
N GLU A 150 4.30 7.51 20.57
CA GLU A 150 5.05 6.26 20.41
C GLU A 150 4.23 5.20 19.66
N THR A 151 4.90 4.39 18.86
CA THR A 151 4.33 3.20 18.22
C THR A 151 5.31 2.03 18.26
N VAL A 152 4.85 0.83 17.89
CA VAL A 152 5.68 -0.37 17.74
C VAL A 152 5.44 -0.93 16.34
N ASP A 153 6.46 -0.88 15.48
CA ASP A 153 6.38 -1.36 14.10
C ASP A 153 7.77 -1.63 13.51
N GLU A 154 7.82 -2.06 12.26
CA GLU A 154 9.00 -2.07 11.40
C GLU A 154 9.22 -0.68 10.80
N LEU A 155 10.27 0.03 11.25
CA LEU A 155 10.57 1.36 10.73
C LEU A 155 11.25 1.28 9.35
N TYR A 156 10.48 1.48 8.29
CA TYR A 156 10.99 1.36 6.93
C TYR A 156 12.01 2.44 6.57
N LEU A 157 13.12 2.00 5.95
CA LEU A 157 14.01 2.85 5.17
C LEU A 157 13.43 2.92 3.74
N VAL A 158 13.06 4.12 3.30
CA VAL A 158 12.38 4.36 2.02
C VAL A 158 13.08 5.44 1.20
N GLU A 159 12.86 5.40 -0.12
CA GLU A 159 13.22 6.45 -1.10
C GLU A 159 11.99 7.02 -1.82
#